data_AF-A0A7S2CVZ4-F1
#
_entry.id   AF-A0A7S2CVZ4-F1
#
_cell.length_a   1.000
_cell.length_b   1.000
_cell.length_c   1.000
_cell.angle_alpha   90.00
_cell.angle_beta   90.00
_cell.angle_gamma   90.00
#
_symmetry.space_group_name_H-M   'P 1'
#
loop_
_entity.id
_entity.type
_entity.pdbx_description
1 polymer ?
#
loop_
_entity_poly.entity_id
_entity_poly.type
_entity_poly.pdbx_seq_one_letter_code
_entity_poly.pdbx_strand_id
1 'polypeptide(L)'
;LIDGLAAAAIEDSAGGAENAKGSTQTCIVEYNGKSKKGYAPYNPKKANQDSLVMWEDAASNSLLLCVMDGHGEFGDKVSQDLKKNWPPLLFGHPDIMTDVPKAITESLNTAEQNMLKKMAGNADF
;
A
#
# COMPACT_ATOMS: atom_id res chain seq x y z
N LEU A 1 13.73 15.13 10.09
CA LEU A 1 13.26 16.04 9.03
C LEU A 1 14.11 15.73 7.82
N ILE A 2 13.52 15.26 6.73
CA ILE A 2 14.26 14.80 5.54
C ILE A 2 14.43 16.00 4.63
N ASP A 3 15.68 16.42 4.39
CA ASP A 3 16.03 17.41 3.37
C ASP A 3 15.70 16.85 1.99
N GLY A 4 14.84 17.56 1.25
CA GLY A 4 14.41 17.14 -0.09
C GLY A 4 13.07 17.70 -0.56
N LEU A 5 12.23 18.23 0.32
CA LEU A 5 10.90 18.77 -0.04
C LEU A 5 10.94 20.15 -0.74
N ALA A 6 12.13 20.72 -0.98
CA ALA A 6 12.26 22.08 -1.51
C ALA A 6 12.15 22.18 -3.05
N ALA A 7 12.06 21.07 -3.79
CA ALA A 7 12.08 21.10 -5.26
C ALA A 7 10.70 21.00 -5.94
N ALA A 8 9.61 20.88 -5.19
CA ALA A 8 8.26 20.85 -5.76
C ALA A 8 7.75 22.29 -6.01
N ALA A 9 8.38 23.02 -6.93
CA ALA A 9 7.82 24.25 -7.48
C ALA A 9 6.86 23.88 -8.62
N ILE A 10 5.59 24.23 -8.47
CA ILE A 10 4.57 24.06 -9.50
C ILE A 10 4.67 25.26 -10.44
N GLU A 11 5.21 25.06 -11.65
CA GLU A 11 5.11 26.05 -12.72
C GLU A 11 3.74 25.91 -13.40
N ASP A 12 2.85 26.86 -13.14
CA ASP A 12 1.59 27.02 -13.87
C ASP A 12 1.89 27.72 -15.21
N SER A 13 1.98 26.94 -16.28
CA SER A 13 2.03 27.46 -17.65
C SER A 13 0.76 27.12 -18.40
N ALA A 14 -0.22 28.00 -18.28
CA ALA A 14 -1.40 28.01 -19.15
C ALA A 14 -1.01 28.48 -20.57
N GLY A 15 -1.09 27.59 -21.56
CA GLY A 15 -0.99 27.99 -22.97
C GLY A 15 -0.99 26.86 -24.00
N GLY A 16 -2.09 26.76 -24.77
CA GLY A 16 -2.11 26.22 -26.13
C GLY A 16 -2.51 24.75 -26.31
N ALA A 17 -3.61 24.52 -27.03
CA ALA A 17 -4.01 23.23 -27.62
C ALA A 17 -2.83 22.62 -28.42
N GLU A 18 -2.69 21.32 -28.73
CA GLU A 18 -3.61 20.47 -29.50
C GLU A 18 -3.16 18.98 -29.35
N ASN A 19 -4.12 18.05 -29.28
CA ASN A 19 -3.92 16.62 -29.55
C ASN A 19 -3.00 15.79 -28.62
N ALA A 20 -3.11 15.95 -27.30
CA ALA A 20 -2.68 14.90 -26.38
C ALA A 20 -3.88 13.97 -26.11
N LYS A 21 -3.79 12.68 -26.51
CA LYS A 21 -4.61 11.63 -25.90
C LYS A 21 -4.48 11.85 -24.40
N GLY A 22 -5.55 12.29 -23.74
CA GLY A 22 -5.55 12.57 -22.32
C GLY A 22 -5.06 11.33 -21.61
N SER A 23 -3.78 11.36 -21.22
CA SER A 23 -3.29 10.46 -20.20
C SER A 23 -4.17 10.80 -19.00
N THR A 24 -5.01 9.85 -18.60
CA THR A 24 -5.66 9.84 -17.29
C THR A 24 -4.55 9.73 -16.27
N GLN A 25 -3.81 10.81 -16.08
CA GLN A 25 -2.72 10.90 -15.15
C GLN A 25 -3.36 11.15 -13.78
N THR A 26 -3.12 10.24 -12.84
CA THR A 26 -3.45 10.45 -11.43
C THR A 26 -2.92 11.82 -11.00
N CYS A 27 -3.71 12.62 -10.27
CA CYS A 27 -3.33 13.99 -9.84
C CYS A 27 -2.12 14.03 -8.89
N ILE A 28 -1.69 12.87 -8.42
CA ILE A 28 -0.53 12.66 -7.56
C ILE A 28 0.67 12.44 -8.48
N VAL A 29 1.58 13.41 -8.50
CA VAL A 29 2.79 13.41 -9.34
C VAL A 29 3.99 12.75 -8.67
N GLU A 30 4.01 12.69 -7.33
CA GLU A 30 5.07 12.07 -6.56
C GLU A 30 4.58 11.63 -5.19
N TYR A 31 5.03 10.47 -4.71
CA TYR A 31 4.85 10.01 -3.33
C TYR A 31 6.06 9.19 -2.89
N ASN A 32 6.38 9.29 -1.60
CA ASN A 32 7.52 8.62 -1.00
C ASN A 32 7.09 8.02 0.35
N GLY A 33 7.71 6.91 0.74
CA GLY A 33 7.42 6.30 2.03
C GLY A 33 8.59 5.51 2.59
N LYS A 34 8.68 5.48 3.92
CA LYS A 34 9.75 4.81 4.66
C LYS A 34 9.18 4.13 5.90
N SER A 35 9.32 2.82 5.96
CA SER A 35 9.08 2.04 7.18
C SER A 35 10.43 1.70 7.83
N LYS A 36 10.59 2.02 9.11
CA LYS A 36 11.82 1.74 9.85
C LYS A 36 11.49 1.31 11.28
N LYS A 37 12.18 0.27 11.73
CA LYS A 37 12.20 -0.15 13.13
C LYS A 37 12.54 1.04 14.05
N GLY A 38 11.73 1.22 15.10
CA GLY A 38 12.03 2.13 16.21
C GLY A 38 13.23 1.70 17.06
N TYR A 39 13.74 2.62 17.89
CA TYR A 39 14.82 2.33 18.83
C TYR A 39 14.29 1.49 20.01
N ALA A 40 14.88 0.32 20.20
CA ALA A 40 14.57 -0.59 21.31
C ALA A 40 15.89 -0.98 22.00
N PRO A 41 16.35 -0.22 23.02
CA PRO A 41 17.67 -0.42 23.63
C PRO A 41 17.84 -1.80 24.26
N TYR A 42 16.74 -2.35 24.78
CA TYR A 42 16.67 -3.68 25.40
C TYR A 42 16.57 -4.83 24.39
N ASN A 43 16.27 -4.55 23.11
CA ASN A 43 16.24 -5.57 22.07
C ASN A 43 16.70 -5.02 20.70
N PRO A 44 18.04 -4.93 20.49
CA PRO A 44 18.63 -4.48 19.23
C PRO A 44 18.21 -5.33 18.03
N LYS A 45 17.82 -6.60 18.24
CA LYS A 45 17.38 -7.54 17.20
C LYS A 45 15.88 -7.50 16.89
N LYS A 46 15.07 -6.75 17.65
CA LYS A 46 13.62 -6.59 17.38
C LYS A 46 13.39 -6.28 15.89
N ALA A 47 12.58 -7.07 15.19
CA ALA A 47 12.27 -6.83 13.78
C ALA A 47 11.42 -5.57 13.61
N ASN A 48 11.42 -5.01 12.40
CA ASN A 48 10.41 -4.02 12.03
C ASN A 48 9.11 -4.74 11.73
N GLN A 49 8.06 -4.49 12.51
CA GLN A 49 6.76 -5.15 12.31
C GLN A 49 5.83 -4.31 11.41
N ASP A 50 6.20 -3.05 11.12
CA ASP A 50 5.47 -2.14 10.26
C ASP A 50 5.67 -2.47 8.78
N SER A 51 4.60 -2.46 8.01
CA SER A 51 4.62 -2.64 6.56
C SER A 51 4.00 -1.46 5.82
N LEU A 52 4.66 -1.03 4.75
CA LEU A 52 4.18 0.04 3.85
C LEU A 52 3.80 -0.57 2.49
N VAL A 53 2.59 -0.26 2.03
CA VAL A 53 2.07 -0.52 0.69
C VAL A 53 1.97 0.80 -0.05
N MET A 54 2.58 0.86 -1.23
CA MET A 54 2.35 1.90 -2.22
C MET A 54 2.12 1.19 -3.56
N TRP A 55 0.89 1.21 -4.04
CA TRP A 55 0.47 0.40 -5.19
C TRP A 55 -0.35 1.25 -6.15
N GLU A 56 0.10 1.32 -7.40
CA GLU A 56 -0.64 1.93 -8.51
C GLU A 56 -1.35 0.84 -9.31
N ASP A 57 -2.62 1.06 -9.61
CA ASP A 57 -3.36 0.25 -10.55
C ASP A 57 -3.77 1.09 -11.77
N ALA A 58 -3.22 0.73 -12.94
CA ALA A 58 -3.47 1.44 -14.19
C ALA A 58 -4.88 1.20 -14.74
N ALA A 59 -5.50 0.06 -14.43
CA ALA A 59 -6.84 -0.29 -14.93
C ALA A 59 -7.93 0.58 -14.28
N SER A 60 -7.85 0.78 -12.96
CA SER A 60 -8.72 1.67 -12.19
C SER A 60 -8.21 3.11 -12.10
N ASN A 61 -7.01 3.40 -12.60
CA ASN A 61 -6.29 4.67 -12.42
C ASN A 61 -6.32 5.13 -10.95
N SER A 62 -5.95 4.22 -10.05
CA SER A 62 -6.05 4.42 -8.61
C SER A 62 -4.72 4.16 -7.91
N LEU A 63 -4.48 4.89 -6.83
CA LEU A 63 -3.29 4.77 -5.97
C LEU A 63 -3.71 4.31 -4.57
N LEU A 64 -3.13 3.21 -4.10
CA LEU A 64 -3.23 2.76 -2.71
C LEU A 64 -1.96 3.14 -1.94
N LEU A 65 -2.14 3.95 -0.90
CA LEU A 65 -1.12 4.21 0.12
C LEU A 65 -1.64 3.67 1.46
N CYS A 66 -0.96 2.67 2.02
CA CYS A 66 -1.40 2.03 3.27
C CYS A 66 -0.21 1.69 4.16
N VAL A 67 -0.36 1.92 5.46
CA VAL A 67 0.58 1.53 6.51
C VAL A 67 -0.11 0.55 7.43
N MET A 68 0.56 -0.57 7.72
CA MET A 68 0.12 -1.59 8.66
C MET A 68 1.10 -1.62 9.82
N ASP A 69 0.61 -1.34 11.03
CA ASP A 69 1.35 -1.49 12.28
C ASP A 69 1.22 -2.93 12.78
N GLY A 70 2.22 -3.75 12.48
CA GLY A 70 2.26 -5.14 12.93
C GLY A 70 2.53 -5.22 14.42
N HIS A 71 1.77 -6.07 15.14
CA HIS A 71 1.92 -6.24 16.57
C HIS A 71 1.93 -7.71 17.00
N GLY A 72 2.51 -7.98 18.18
CA GLY A 72 2.53 -9.30 18.80
C GLY A 72 3.67 -10.20 18.29
N GLU A 73 3.59 -11.49 18.63
CA GLU A 73 4.61 -12.50 18.32
C GLU A 73 4.87 -12.64 16.82
N PHE A 74 3.81 -12.55 16.00
CA PHE A 74 3.85 -12.73 14.54
C PHE A 74 3.52 -11.44 13.78
N GLY A 75 3.64 -10.28 14.43
CA GLY A 75 3.20 -8.99 13.86
C GLY A 75 3.86 -8.61 12.54
N ASP A 76 5.16 -8.89 12.40
CA ASP A 76 5.89 -8.72 11.14
C ASP A 76 5.39 -9.67 10.05
N LYS A 77 5.11 -10.93 10.40
CA LYS A 77 4.66 -11.92 9.41
C LYS A 77 3.28 -11.58 8.87
N VAL A 78 2.37 -11.18 9.76
CA VAL A 78 1.01 -10.76 9.39
C VAL A 78 1.04 -9.52 8.50
N SER A 79 1.76 -8.47 8.90
CA SER A 79 1.79 -7.22 8.12
C SER A 79 2.46 -7.40 6.75
N GLN A 80 3.48 -8.25 6.66
CA GLN A 80 4.15 -8.58 5.39
C GLN A 80 3.28 -9.47 4.47
N ASP A 81 2.51 -10.42 5.03
CA ASP A 81 1.61 -11.26 4.22
C ASP A 81 0.48 -10.42 3.62
N LEU A 82 -0.13 -9.54 4.42
CA LEU A 82 -1.14 -8.60 3.94
C LEU A 82 -0.58 -7.65 2.88
N LYS A 83 0.60 -7.06 3.12
CA LYS A 83 1.30 -6.23 2.13
C LYS A 83 1.44 -6.92 0.77
N LYS A 84 1.77 -8.21 0.78
CA LYS A 84 2.00 -9.00 -0.43
C LYS A 84 0.70 -9.38 -1.14
N ASN A 85 -0.32 -9.79 -0.39
CA ASN A 85 -1.47 -10.50 -0.96
C ASN A 85 -2.74 -9.67 -1.07
N TRP A 86 -2.91 -8.64 -0.24
CA TRP A 86 -4.13 -7.85 -0.24
C TRP A 86 -4.27 -6.90 -1.44
N PRO A 87 -3.25 -6.11 -1.86
CA PRO A 87 -3.41 -5.16 -2.95
C PRO A 87 -3.89 -5.78 -4.28
N PRO A 88 -3.35 -6.94 -4.72
CA PRO A 88 -3.87 -7.61 -5.92
C PRO A 88 -5.34 -8.05 -5.80
N LEU A 89 -5.79 -8.43 -4.60
CA LEU A 89 -7.18 -8.80 -4.34
C LEU A 89 -8.11 -7.59 -4.37
N LEU A 90 -7.65 -6.45 -3.85
CA LEU A 90 -8.40 -5.19 -3.87
C LEU A 90 -8.61 -4.70 -5.30
N PHE A 91 -7.53 -4.58 -6.08
CA PHE A 91 -7.61 -4.04 -7.44
C PHE A 91 -8.19 -5.05 -8.45
N GLY A 92 -8.15 -6.35 -8.14
CA GLY A 92 -8.89 -7.38 -8.89
C GLY A 92 -10.37 -7.50 -8.51
N HIS A 93 -10.86 -6.72 -7.55
CA HIS A 93 -12.24 -6.83 -7.08
C HIS A 93 -13.23 -6.24 -8.11
N PRO A 94 -14.35 -6.93 -8.43
CA PRO A 94 -15.31 -6.44 -9.44
C PRO A 94 -15.90 -5.07 -9.11
N ASP A 95 -16.01 -4.77 -7.81
CA ASP A 95 -16.59 -3.51 -7.34
C ASP A 95 -15.57 -2.38 -7.07
N ILE A 96 -14.30 -2.52 -7.46
CA ILE A 96 -13.27 -1.50 -7.19
C ILE A 96 -13.62 -0.11 -7.78
N MET A 97 -14.40 -0.07 -8.87
CA MET A 97 -14.84 1.18 -9.52
C MET A 97 -16.28 1.60 -9.17
N THR A 98 -17.05 0.74 -8.50
CA THR A 98 -18.50 0.94 -8.28
C THR A 98 -18.85 1.05 -6.79
N ASP A 99 -18.17 0.29 -5.93
CA ASP A 99 -18.36 0.27 -4.47
C ASP A 99 -17.02 -0.05 -3.77
N VAL A 100 -16.19 0.98 -3.62
CA VAL A 100 -14.85 0.89 -3.00
C VAL A 100 -14.92 0.37 -1.55
N PRO A 101 -15.83 0.83 -0.67
CA PRO A 101 -15.93 0.29 0.68
C PRO A 101 -16.19 -1.23 0.72
N LYS A 102 -17.07 -1.72 -0.15
CA LYS A 102 -17.31 -3.15 -0.30
C LYS A 102 -16.06 -3.88 -0.80
N ALA A 103 -15.42 -3.37 -1.85
CA ALA A 103 -14.20 -3.95 -2.41
C ALA A 103 -13.08 -4.06 -1.36
N ILE A 104 -12.88 -3.03 -0.53
CA ILE A 104 -11.93 -3.05 0.59
C ILE A 104 -12.28 -4.16 1.58
N THR A 105 -13.53 -4.19 2.04
CA THR A 105 -13.98 -5.13 3.07
C THR A 105 -13.85 -6.58 2.61
N GLU A 106 -14.33 -6.89 1.42
CA GLU A 106 -14.35 -8.26 0.90
C GLU A 106 -12.94 -8.75 0.49
N SER A 107 -12.13 -7.87 -0.13
CA SER A 107 -10.74 -8.22 -0.49
C SER A 107 -9.84 -8.42 0.72
N LEU A 108 -10.01 -7.61 1.77
CA LEU A 108 -9.25 -7.74 3.01
C LEU A 108 -9.63 -9.02 3.75
N ASN A 109 -10.94 -9.28 3.91
CA ASN A 109 -11.41 -10.54 4.48
C ASN A 109 -10.88 -11.75 3.71
N THR A 110 -10.88 -11.69 2.38
CA THR A 110 -10.28 -12.75 1.53
C THR A 110 -8.79 -12.93 1.81
N ALA A 111 -8.04 -11.84 1.92
CA ALA A 111 -6.61 -11.88 2.26
C ALA A 111 -6.37 -12.54 3.62
N GLU A 112 -7.14 -12.15 4.64
CA GLU A 112 -7.07 -12.72 5.99
C GLU A 112 -7.41 -14.22 6.00
N GLN A 113 -8.49 -14.63 5.34
CA GLN A 113 -8.88 -16.05 5.28
C GLN A 113 -7.80 -16.89 4.58
N ASN A 114 -7.16 -16.35 3.53
CA ASN A 114 -6.05 -17.03 2.87
C ASN A 114 -4.82 -17.13 3.79
N MET A 115 -4.53 -16.10 4.58
CA MET A 115 -3.48 -16.12 5.59
C MET A 115 -3.74 -17.18 6.68
N LEU A 116 -4.95 -17.21 7.23
CA LEU A 116 -5.34 -18.18 8.26
C LEU A 116 -5.26 -19.63 7.77
N LYS A 117 -5.67 -19.89 6.53
CA LYS A 117 -5.52 -21.22 5.90
C LYS A 117 -4.06 -21.62 5.74
N LYS A 118 -3.19 -20.67 5.36
CA LYS A 118 -1.73 -20.91 5.28
C LYS A 118 -1.14 -21.22 6.65
N MET A 119 -1.53 -20.49 7.70
CA MET A 119 -1.13 -20.74 9.10
C MET A 119 -1.60 -22.11 9.60
N ALA A 120 -2.86 -22.48 9.34
CA ALA A 120 -3.41 -23.76 9.78
C ALA A 120 -2.75 -24.97 9.09
N GLY A 121 -2.28 -24.79 7.85
CA GLY A 121 -1.63 -25.84 7.07
C GLY A 121 -0.11 -25.94 7.24
N ASN A 122 0.53 -25.01 7.95
CA ASN A 122 1.99 -24.93 8.04
C ASN A 122 2.43 -24.71 9.49
N ALA A 123 3.15 -25.69 10.07
CA ALA A 123 3.60 -25.62 11.47
C ALA A 123 4.64 -24.51 11.72
N ASP A 124 5.30 -24.05 10.65
CA ASP A 124 6.26 -22.95 10.66
C ASP A 124 5.67 -21.76 9.91
N PHE A 125 4.85 -20.98 10.62
CA PHE A 125 4.52 -19.61 10.20
C PHE A 125 5.65 -18.70 10.68
#